data_AF-A0A4Q7DJ11-F1
#
_entry.id   AF-A0A4Q7DJ11-F1
#
_cell.length_a   1.000
_cell.length_b   1.000
_cell.length_c   1.000
_cell.angle_alpha   90.00
_cell.angle_beta   90.00
_cell.angle_gamma   90.00
#
_symmetry.space_group_name_H-M   'P 1'
#
loop_
_entity.id
_entity.type
_entity.pdbx_description
1 polymer ?
#
loop_
_entity_poly.entity_id
_entity_poly.type
_entity_poly.pdbx_seq_one_letter_code
_entity_poly.pdbx_strand_id
1 'polypeptide(L)'
;MIAHHEHPKSIIAHRPRVMKFGDDQKPTGYNSWPLYKNANHTEGDILFPTSGAGVLFPPHSLHPEALNTARFMALCPTGDDIFWFAMCVLQGTEIRAPSDAQTNIIDINDEEAKKVSLWDSTNRLGTNDVMIKAVFTAYDIYSRLKAHLKPMARNSASASESNDH
;
A
#
# COMPACT_ATOMS: atom_id res chain seq x y z
N MET A 1 -7.47 -16.22 -4.47
CA MET A 1 -8.95 -16.24 -4.48
C MET A 1 -9.57 -16.71 -3.16
N ILE A 2 -8.91 -17.58 -2.37
CA ILE A 2 -9.38 -17.97 -1.02
C ILE A 2 -9.47 -16.77 -0.06
N ALA A 3 -8.43 -15.91 -0.02
CA ALA A 3 -8.40 -14.73 0.85
C ALA A 3 -9.55 -13.73 0.61
N HIS A 4 -10.12 -13.67 -0.60
CA HIS A 4 -11.29 -12.84 -0.87
C HIS A 4 -12.58 -13.47 -0.33
N HIS A 5 -12.70 -14.81 -0.34
CA HIS A 5 -13.82 -15.47 0.32
C HIS A 5 -13.78 -15.27 1.84
N GLU A 6 -12.59 -15.24 2.44
CA GLU A 6 -12.39 -14.97 3.86
C GLU A 6 -12.61 -13.48 4.20
N HIS A 7 -12.23 -12.58 3.30
CA HIS A 7 -12.32 -11.13 3.46
C HIS A 7 -12.99 -10.44 2.25
N PRO A 8 -14.30 -10.62 2.04
CA PRO A 8 -14.98 -10.22 0.80
C PRO A 8 -15.06 -8.70 0.61
N LYS A 9 -14.84 -7.91 1.67
CA LYS A 9 -14.86 -6.45 1.63
C LYS A 9 -13.47 -5.84 1.49
N SER A 10 -12.41 -6.64 1.50
CA SER A 10 -11.03 -6.16 1.48
C SER A 10 -10.43 -6.24 0.10
N ILE A 11 -9.54 -5.29 -0.14
CA ILE A 11 -8.70 -5.30 -1.34
C ILE A 11 -7.60 -6.33 -1.11
N ILE A 12 -7.46 -7.26 -2.04
CA ILE A 12 -6.44 -8.31 -1.95
C ILE A 12 -5.32 -7.97 -2.93
N ALA A 13 -4.13 -7.70 -2.41
CA ALA A 13 -2.95 -7.37 -3.19
C ALA A 13 -1.93 -8.51 -3.10
N HIS A 14 -1.47 -9.04 -4.23
CA HIS A 14 -0.53 -10.17 -4.25
C HIS A 14 0.94 -9.75 -4.07
N ARG A 15 1.31 -8.53 -4.49
CA ARG A 15 2.67 -7.99 -4.32
C ARG A 15 2.65 -6.56 -3.77
N PRO A 16 2.04 -6.32 -2.60
CA PRO A 16 2.09 -5.00 -2.01
C PRO A 16 3.50 -4.69 -1.51
N ARG A 17 3.81 -3.40 -1.40
CA ARG A 17 4.92 -2.90 -0.60
C ARG A 17 4.41 -2.57 0.79
N VAL A 18 5.28 -2.69 1.79
CA VAL A 18 4.98 -2.25 3.15
C VAL A 18 5.45 -0.80 3.28
N MET A 19 4.50 0.13 3.39
CA MET A 19 4.82 1.55 3.56
C MET A 19 5.53 1.75 4.90
N LYS A 20 6.71 2.37 4.86
CA LYS A 20 7.48 2.69 6.07
C LYS A 20 7.35 4.17 6.39
N PHE A 21 7.40 4.48 7.67
CA PHE A 21 7.23 5.83 8.19
C PHE A 21 8.49 6.26 8.94
N GLY A 22 8.91 7.49 8.75
CA GLY A 22 9.96 8.12 9.55
C GLY A 22 9.45 8.60 10.91
N ASP A 23 10.36 9.12 11.73
CA ASP A 23 10.04 9.66 13.07
C ASP A 23 9.05 10.83 13.03
N ASP A 24 8.97 11.53 11.89
CA ASP A 24 8.00 12.62 11.65
C ASP A 24 6.60 12.12 11.26
N GLN A 25 6.37 10.80 11.34
CA GLN A 25 5.15 10.11 10.93
C GLN A 25 4.76 10.37 9.47
N LYS A 26 5.73 10.70 8.61
CA LYS A 26 5.52 10.73 7.16
C LYS A 26 6.06 9.46 6.53
N PRO A 27 5.47 8.99 5.42
CA PRO A 27 6.04 7.91 4.63
C PRO A 27 7.48 8.25 4.23
N THR A 28 8.38 7.27 4.33
CA THR A 28 9.71 7.34 3.75
C THR A 28 9.60 7.32 2.21
N GLY A 29 10.69 7.57 1.49
CA GLY A 29 10.66 7.58 0.02
C GLY A 29 10.17 6.25 -0.57
N TYR A 30 9.36 6.31 -1.62
CA TYR A 30 8.66 5.16 -2.23
C TYR A 30 9.58 3.95 -2.49
N ASN A 31 10.78 4.20 -3.02
CA ASN A 31 11.75 3.15 -3.35
C ASN A 31 12.31 2.41 -2.11
N SER A 32 12.17 2.97 -0.92
CA SER A 32 12.60 2.35 0.35
C SER A 32 11.59 1.35 0.92
N TRP A 33 10.36 1.31 0.40
CA TRP A 33 9.31 0.44 0.93
C TRP A 33 9.56 -1.01 0.48
N PRO A 34 9.85 -1.95 1.40
CA PRO A 34 10.13 -3.33 1.02
C PRO A 34 8.89 -4.01 0.44
N LEU A 35 9.10 -5.00 -0.42
CA LEU A 35 8.02 -5.91 -0.81
C LEU A 35 7.52 -6.67 0.42
N TYR A 36 6.21 -6.85 0.50
CA TYR A 36 5.59 -7.68 1.51
C TYR A 36 6.06 -9.13 1.41
N LYS A 37 6.38 -9.72 2.56
CA LYS A 37 6.71 -11.14 2.72
C LYS A 37 6.06 -11.63 4.01
N ASN A 38 5.29 -12.72 3.96
CA ASN A 38 4.54 -13.23 5.13
C ASN A 38 5.40 -13.42 6.39
N ALA A 39 6.65 -13.88 6.24
CA ALA A 39 7.56 -14.09 7.36
C ALA A 39 7.93 -12.80 8.14
N ASN A 40 7.73 -11.63 7.55
CA ASN A 40 8.15 -10.33 8.12
C ASN A 40 6.96 -9.38 8.34
N HIS A 41 5.73 -9.89 8.30
CA HIS A 41 4.54 -9.06 8.49
C HIS A 41 4.34 -8.72 9.96
N THR A 42 4.10 -7.43 10.24
CA THR A 42 3.67 -6.97 11.56
C THR A 42 2.22 -6.50 11.47
N GLU A 43 1.40 -6.88 12.45
CA GLU A 43 0.05 -6.35 12.58
C GLU A 43 0.09 -4.82 12.65
N GLY A 44 -0.73 -4.15 11.83
CA GLY A 44 -0.72 -2.69 11.66
C GLY A 44 0.18 -2.15 10.53
N ASP A 45 0.89 -3.01 9.79
CA ASP A 45 1.59 -2.60 8.57
C ASP A 45 0.60 -2.03 7.53
N ILE A 46 0.94 -0.88 6.95
CA ILE A 46 0.15 -0.27 5.88
C ILE A 46 0.64 -0.83 4.54
N LEU A 47 -0.23 -1.60 3.89
CA LEU A 47 0.07 -2.24 2.60
C LEU A 47 -0.27 -1.31 1.44
N PHE A 48 0.74 -1.02 0.62
CA PHE A 48 0.60 -0.25 -0.61
C PHE A 48 0.55 -1.22 -1.82
N PRO A 49 -0.59 -1.35 -2.52
CA PRO A 49 -0.72 -2.25 -3.66
C PRO A 49 0.04 -1.68 -4.87
N THR A 50 0.84 -2.50 -5.55
CA THR A 50 1.45 -2.11 -6.83
C THR A 50 0.55 -2.61 -7.97
N SER A 51 0.04 -1.70 -8.81
CA SER A 51 -1.04 -1.96 -9.79
C SER A 51 -0.70 -3.04 -10.81
N GLY A 52 0.58 -3.22 -11.15
CA GLY A 52 1.04 -4.21 -12.14
C GLY A 52 1.15 -5.65 -11.65
N ALA A 53 0.77 -5.95 -10.41
CA ALA A 53 1.15 -7.21 -9.76
C ALA A 53 0.00 -8.03 -9.16
N GLY A 54 -1.21 -7.84 -9.67
CA GLY A 54 -2.39 -8.60 -9.26
C GLY A 54 -3.04 -8.03 -8.00
N VAL A 55 -4.02 -7.15 -8.21
CA VAL A 55 -4.83 -6.55 -7.13
C VAL A 55 -6.30 -6.78 -7.44
N LEU A 56 -7.03 -7.34 -6.48
CA LEU A 56 -8.47 -7.55 -6.56
C LEU A 56 -9.18 -6.48 -5.73
N PHE A 57 -9.98 -5.66 -6.40
CA PHE A 57 -10.84 -4.65 -5.79
C PHE A 57 -12.27 -5.18 -5.71
N PRO A 58 -12.83 -5.42 -4.51
CA PRO A 58 -14.25 -5.73 -4.40
C PRO A 58 -15.13 -4.55 -4.84
N PRO A 59 -16.42 -4.79 -5.17
CA PRO A 59 -17.37 -3.71 -5.36
C PRO A 59 -17.39 -2.75 -4.15
N HIS A 60 -17.45 -1.45 -4.43
CA HIS A 60 -17.46 -0.38 -3.43
C HIS A 60 -16.21 -0.28 -2.53
N SER A 61 -15.09 -0.90 -2.92
CA SER A 61 -13.83 -0.83 -2.17
C SER A 61 -13.06 0.48 -2.34
N LEU A 62 -13.41 1.28 -3.36
CA LEU A 62 -12.77 2.54 -3.69
C LEU A 62 -13.75 3.70 -3.49
N HIS A 63 -13.21 4.83 -3.01
CA HIS A 63 -13.97 6.06 -2.91
C HIS A 63 -14.44 6.53 -4.30
N PRO A 64 -15.62 7.16 -4.46
CA PRO A 64 -16.14 7.60 -5.76
C PRO A 64 -15.19 8.52 -6.56
N GLU A 65 -14.32 9.26 -5.88
CA GLU A 65 -13.25 10.06 -6.52
C GLU A 65 -12.26 9.22 -7.34
N ALA A 66 -12.25 7.89 -7.19
CA ALA A 66 -11.50 6.99 -8.08
C ALA A 66 -11.90 7.15 -9.55
N LEU A 67 -13.11 7.61 -9.84
CA LEU A 67 -13.61 7.87 -11.20
C LEU A 67 -13.28 9.29 -11.70
N ASN A 68 -12.64 10.13 -10.89
CA ASN A 68 -12.30 11.49 -11.25
C ASN A 68 -11.00 11.53 -12.09
N THR A 69 -11.14 11.21 -13.37
CA THR A 69 -10.01 11.17 -14.32
C THR A 69 -9.26 12.50 -14.43
N ALA A 70 -9.96 13.64 -14.32
CA ALA A 70 -9.32 14.94 -14.35
C ALA A 70 -8.37 15.15 -13.16
N ARG A 71 -8.80 14.76 -11.94
CA ARG A 71 -7.93 14.80 -10.75
C ARG A 71 -6.77 13.82 -10.86
N PHE A 72 -7.03 12.61 -11.34
CA PHE A 72 -5.98 11.62 -11.57
C PHE A 72 -4.89 12.16 -12.50
N MET A 73 -5.27 12.65 -13.69
CA MET A 73 -4.33 13.18 -14.68
C MET A 73 -3.59 14.43 -14.19
N ALA A 74 -4.21 15.26 -13.36
CA ALA A 74 -3.58 16.46 -12.81
C ALA A 74 -2.56 16.17 -11.70
N LEU A 75 -2.82 15.17 -10.84
CA LEU A 75 -2.02 14.92 -9.64
C LEU A 75 -1.01 13.79 -9.83
N CYS A 76 -1.34 12.79 -10.63
CA CYS A 76 -0.61 11.53 -10.69
C CYS A 76 -0.75 10.82 -12.06
N PRO A 77 -0.39 11.49 -13.18
CA PRO A 77 -0.67 11.00 -14.53
C PRO A 77 0.00 9.64 -14.87
N THR A 78 1.03 9.26 -14.12
CA THR A 78 1.83 8.05 -14.36
C THR A 78 1.89 7.13 -13.14
N GLY A 79 1.06 7.34 -12.12
CA GLY A 79 1.04 6.55 -10.87
C GLY A 79 -0.38 6.16 -10.46
N ASP A 80 -1.01 5.31 -11.28
CA ASP A 80 -2.35 4.78 -11.00
C ASP A 80 -2.45 4.10 -9.63
N ASP A 81 -1.41 3.36 -9.24
CA ASP A 81 -1.28 2.72 -7.92
C ASP A 81 -1.35 3.73 -6.75
N ILE A 82 -0.69 4.87 -6.85
CA ILE A 82 -0.70 5.94 -5.83
C ILE A 82 -2.10 6.53 -5.69
N PHE A 83 -2.76 6.83 -6.82
CA PHE A 83 -4.08 7.42 -6.79
C PHE A 83 -5.11 6.44 -6.22
N TRP A 84 -5.10 5.18 -6.67
CA TRP A 84 -6.00 4.17 -6.15
C TRP A 84 -5.77 3.87 -4.68
N PHE A 85 -4.52 3.78 -4.23
CA PHE A 85 -4.21 3.64 -2.80
C PHE A 85 -4.85 4.77 -1.99
N ALA A 86 -4.70 6.03 -2.42
CA ALA A 86 -5.34 7.15 -1.74
C ALA A 86 -6.87 7.00 -1.68
N MET A 87 -7.50 6.54 -2.75
CA MET A 87 -8.94 6.29 -2.78
C MET A 87 -9.37 5.12 -1.87
N CYS A 88 -8.53 4.10 -1.69
CA CYS A 88 -8.75 3.05 -0.69
C CYS A 88 -8.75 3.63 0.73
N VAL A 89 -7.76 4.46 1.04
CA VAL A 89 -7.61 5.11 2.35
C VAL A 89 -8.76 6.07 2.62
N LEU A 90 -9.21 6.83 1.63
CA LEU A 90 -10.39 7.69 1.75
C LEU A 90 -11.66 6.90 2.06
N GLN A 91 -11.86 5.77 1.37
CA GLN A 91 -12.99 4.88 1.59
C GLN A 91 -12.93 4.17 2.96
N GLY A 92 -11.73 4.06 3.55
CA GLY A 92 -11.49 3.28 4.75
C GLY A 92 -11.45 1.77 4.48
N THR A 93 -11.17 1.37 3.24
CA THR A 93 -11.10 -0.05 2.88
C THR A 93 -9.76 -0.63 3.23
N GLU A 94 -9.78 -1.76 3.94
CA GLU A 94 -8.58 -2.49 4.31
C GLU A 94 -7.95 -3.21 3.12
N ILE A 95 -6.62 -3.17 3.06
CA ILE A 95 -5.80 -3.84 2.05
C ILE A 95 -5.07 -5.00 2.73
N ARG A 96 -5.23 -6.20 2.18
CA ARG A 96 -4.63 -7.44 2.69
C ARG A 96 -3.74 -8.09 1.64
N ALA A 97 -2.69 -8.75 2.10
CA ALA A 97 -1.96 -9.71 1.29
C ALA A 97 -2.44 -11.12 1.63
N PRO A 98 -2.63 -12.01 0.63
CA PRO A 98 -3.01 -13.39 0.91
C PRO A 98 -1.83 -14.17 1.52
N SER A 99 -2.13 -15.19 2.31
CA SER A 99 -1.12 -16.04 2.99
C SER A 99 -0.24 -16.84 2.01
N ASP A 100 -0.66 -16.98 0.77
CA ASP A 100 0.07 -17.60 -0.34
C ASP A 100 0.61 -16.57 -1.35
N ALA A 101 0.68 -15.28 -0.98
CA ALA A 101 1.19 -14.21 -1.83
C ALA A 101 2.57 -14.56 -2.44
N GLN A 102 2.57 -15.08 -3.66
CA GLN A 102 3.78 -15.32 -4.42
C GLN A 102 4.18 -14.00 -5.08
N THR A 103 5.29 -13.43 -4.64
CA THR A 103 5.85 -12.20 -5.22
C THR A 103 6.62 -12.47 -6.51
N ASN A 104 6.79 -13.74 -6.90
CA ASN A 104 7.47 -14.16 -8.12
C ASN A 104 6.53 -14.03 -9.32
N ILE A 105 6.39 -12.81 -9.81
CA ILE A 105 5.87 -12.58 -11.16
C ILE A 105 7.04 -12.86 -12.11
N ILE A 106 6.79 -13.70 -13.11
CA ILE A 106 7.76 -13.94 -14.19
C ILE A 106 7.79 -12.67 -15.02
N ASP A 107 8.78 -11.82 -14.78
CA ASP A 107 9.09 -10.73 -15.69
C ASP A 107 9.65 -11.35 -16.98
N ILE A 108 9.02 -11.07 -18.11
CA ILE A 108 9.63 -11.35 -19.42
C ILE A 108 10.83 -10.40 -19.49
N ASN A 109 12.04 -10.94 -19.30
CA ASN A 109 13.30 -10.22 -19.34
C ASN A 109 13.61 -9.76 -20.78
N ASP A 110 12.81 -8.84 -21.29
CA ASP A 110 13.09 -8.09 -22.51
C ASP A 110 13.77 -6.77 -22.10
N GLU A 111 15.08 -6.72 -22.29
CA GLU A 111 15.91 -5.56 -21.97
C GLU A 111 15.58 -4.33 -22.83
N GLU A 112 14.94 -4.49 -24.00
CA GLU A 112 14.42 -3.37 -24.78
C GLU A 112 13.10 -2.85 -24.20
N ALA A 113 12.21 -3.74 -23.76
CA ALA A 113 10.96 -3.35 -23.11
C ALA A 113 11.19 -2.60 -21.78
N LYS A 114 12.25 -2.94 -21.03
CA LYS A 114 12.60 -2.23 -19.78
C LYS A 114 13.05 -0.77 -20.01
N LYS A 115 13.79 -0.49 -21.09
CA LYS A 115 14.23 0.87 -21.46
C LYS A 115 13.08 1.81 -21.81
N VAL A 116 11.94 1.26 -22.24
CA VAL A 116 10.71 2.00 -22.59
C VAL A 116 9.67 1.93 -21.45
N SER A 117 9.90 1.10 -20.43
CA SER A 117 8.99 0.96 -19.30
C SER A 117 8.97 2.23 -18.43
N LEU A 118 7.82 2.53 -17.83
CA LEU A 118 7.63 3.62 -16.86
C LEU A 118 8.66 3.58 -15.71
N TRP A 119 9.34 2.46 -15.50
CA TRP A 119 10.31 2.28 -14.43
C TRP A 119 11.50 3.26 -14.51
N ASP A 120 12.05 3.49 -15.70
CA ASP A 120 13.26 4.31 -15.88
C ASP A 120 12.98 5.83 -15.80
N SER A 121 11.79 6.28 -16.21
CA SER A 121 11.42 7.70 -16.21
C SER A 121 10.69 8.17 -14.93
N THR A 122 10.04 7.27 -14.20
CA THR A 122 9.16 7.64 -13.07
C THR A 122 9.78 7.29 -11.70
N ASN A 123 10.27 6.06 -11.54
CA ASN A 123 10.77 5.59 -10.24
C ASN A 123 12.21 6.05 -9.96
N ARG A 124 13.06 6.06 -10.99
CA ARG A 124 14.49 6.42 -10.87
C ARG A 124 14.70 7.93 -10.64
N LEU A 125 13.74 8.76 -11.04
CA LEU A 125 13.79 10.22 -10.91
C LEU A 125 13.03 10.78 -9.69
N GLY A 126 12.47 9.92 -8.83
CA GLY A 126 11.72 10.35 -7.64
C GLY A 126 10.32 10.92 -7.93
N THR A 127 9.81 10.73 -9.14
CA THR A 127 8.51 11.24 -9.58
C THR A 127 7.36 10.66 -8.74
N ASN A 128 7.49 9.42 -8.25
CA ASN A 128 6.50 8.82 -7.35
C ASN A 128 6.39 9.56 -6.03
N ASP A 129 7.50 10.01 -5.43
CA ASP A 129 7.46 10.76 -4.18
C ASP A 129 6.76 12.12 -4.36
N VAL A 130 6.96 12.76 -5.51
CA VAL A 130 6.26 13.99 -5.90
C VAL A 130 4.76 13.74 -6.04
N MET A 131 4.37 12.67 -6.74
CA MET A 131 2.96 12.31 -6.94
C MET A 131 2.28 11.88 -5.63
N ILE A 132 2.96 11.10 -4.78
CA ILE A 132 2.48 10.75 -3.43
C ILE A 132 2.21 12.01 -2.65
N LYS A 133 3.16 12.96 -2.62
CA LYS A 133 2.98 14.23 -1.92
C LYS A 133 1.78 15.01 -2.47
N ALA A 134 1.65 15.13 -3.79
CA ALA A 134 0.55 15.85 -4.43
C ALA A 134 -0.81 15.24 -4.08
N VAL A 135 -0.97 13.93 -4.26
CA VAL A 135 -2.21 13.20 -3.97
C VAL A 135 -2.52 13.21 -2.48
N PHE A 136 -1.53 12.94 -1.63
CA PHE A 136 -1.76 12.79 -0.19
C PHE A 136 -2.11 14.13 0.46
N THR A 137 -1.54 15.24 -0.02
CA THR A 137 -1.95 16.58 0.39
C THR A 137 -3.34 16.92 -0.13
N ALA A 138 -3.63 16.66 -1.42
CA ALA A 138 -4.92 17.03 -2.02
C ALA A 138 -6.14 16.34 -1.36
N TYR A 139 -5.94 15.14 -0.83
CA TYR A 139 -7.00 14.32 -0.22
C TYR A 139 -6.83 14.08 1.29
N ASP A 140 -5.93 14.81 1.94
CA ASP A 140 -5.64 14.69 3.38
C ASP A 140 -5.35 13.25 3.85
N ILE A 141 -4.62 12.50 3.02
CA ILE A 141 -4.29 11.09 3.27
C ILE A 141 -3.35 10.97 4.47
N TYR A 142 -2.42 11.91 4.64
CA TYR A 142 -1.48 11.91 5.77
C TYR A 142 -2.19 11.84 7.13
N SER A 143 -3.28 12.60 7.31
CA SER A 143 -4.03 12.62 8.56
C SER A 143 -4.75 11.29 8.81
N ARG A 144 -5.28 10.67 7.74
CA ARG A 144 -5.96 9.38 7.80
C ARG A 144 -5.01 8.22 8.12
N LEU A 145 -3.81 8.23 7.53
CA LEU A 145 -2.77 7.25 7.85
C LEU A 145 -2.32 7.39 9.31
N LYS A 146 -2.14 8.61 9.83
CA LYS A 146 -1.80 8.84 11.24
C LYS A 146 -2.86 8.33 12.21
N ALA A 147 -4.14 8.42 11.86
CA ALA A 147 -5.21 7.84 12.67
C ALA A 147 -5.10 6.31 12.73
N HIS A 148 -4.72 5.67 11.62
CA HIS A 148 -4.45 4.23 11.57
C HIS A 148 -3.21 3.82 12.36
N LEU A 149 -2.18 4.67 12.42
CA LEU A 149 -0.99 4.44 13.26
C LEU A 149 -1.27 4.58 14.77
N LYS A 150 -2.44 5.06 15.18
CA LYS A 150 -2.75 5.44 16.57
C LYS A 150 -3.54 4.45 17.45
N PRO A 151 -3.77 3.17 17.07
CA PRO A 151 -4.04 2.15 18.08
C PRO A 151 -3.21 0.88 17.88
N MET A 152 -1.94 0.92 18.29
CA MET A 152 -1.17 -0.25 18.81
C MET A 152 -0.11 0.23 19.81
N ALA A 153 -0.49 1.16 20.71
CA ALA A 153 0.25 1.33 21.95
C ALA A 153 0.11 0.00 22.72
N ARG A 154 1.20 -0.77 22.71
CA ARG A 154 1.38 -2.07 23.33
C ARG A 154 0.76 -2.12 24.73
N ASN A 155 -0.32 -2.89 24.88
CA ASN A 155 -0.55 -3.59 26.14
C ASN A 155 0.36 -4.82 26.15
N SER A 156 1.64 -4.61 26.45
CA SER A 156 2.45 -5.67 27.06
C SER A 156 2.17 -5.62 28.56
N ALA A 157 1.05 -6.24 28.97
CA ALA A 157 0.75 -6.48 30.37
C ALA A 157 0.55 -7.99 30.60
N SER A 158 1.37 -8.50 31.50
CA SER A 158 1.28 -9.73 32.31
C SER A 158 1.25 -11.10 31.61
N ALA A 159 2.36 -11.83 31.79
CA ALA A 159 2.32 -13.12 32.47
C ALA A 159 3.74 -13.47 32.99
N SER A 160 4.03 -13.03 34.21
CA SER A 160 4.98 -13.75 35.07
C SER A 160 4.19 -14.15 36.30
N GLU A 161 3.75 -15.40 36.28
CA GLU A 161 3.05 -16.06 37.37
C GLU A 161 3.90 -16.02 38.64
N SER A 162 3.25 -15.58 39.71
CA SER A 162 3.56 -15.93 41.08
C SER A 162 3.61 -17.45 41.20
N ASN A 163 4.71 -17.99 41.71
CA ASN A 163 4.71 -19.30 42.32
C ASN A 163 5.23 -19.14 43.76
N ASP A 164 4.28 -18.97 44.67
CA ASP A 164 4.42 -19.42 46.06
C ASP A 164 4.45 -20.95 46.03
N HIS A 165 5.49 -21.55 46.62
CA HIS A 165 5.46 -22.70 47.55
C HIS A 165 6.89 -23.14 47.85
#